data_AF-A0A3A4A5Y0-F1
#
_entry.id   AF-A0A3A4A5Y0-F1
#
_cell.length_a   1.000
_cell.length_b   1.000
_cell.length_c   1.000
_cell.angle_alpha   90.00
_cell.angle_beta   90.00
_cell.angle_gamma   90.00
#
_symmetry.space_group_name_H-M   'P 1'
#
loop_
_entity.id
_entity.type
_entity.pdbx_description
1 polymer ?
#
loop_
_entity_poly.entity_id
_entity_poly.type
_entity_poly.pdbx_seq_one_letter_code
_entity_poly.pdbx_strand_id
1 'polypeptide(L)'
;MTAPEPTESTESTEPAAPDVLDRARTLIATNGLYKGPFVDRDQHRADGRPWRACALCPAGAIALVCGLDPWDWVHLGPPDPAQRAAATALLLLLEHLQRRGQIPVVETHPLRLVGEWTDAPQRTATDVLIELRLAAEYGREQPVPDPDDLERPAPPQSDPTEE
;
A
#
# COMPACT_ATOMS: atom_id res chain seq x y z
N MET A 1 45.51 -20.72 -16.53
CA MET A 1 44.12 -20.73 -17.00
C MET A 1 43.23 -20.62 -15.78
N THR A 2 42.81 -19.41 -15.44
CA THR A 2 41.94 -19.16 -14.28
C THR A 2 40.57 -18.83 -14.85
N ALA A 3 39.57 -19.67 -14.56
CA ALA A 3 38.18 -19.40 -14.92
C ALA A 3 37.67 -18.22 -14.06
N PRO A 4 36.89 -17.29 -14.62
CA PRO A 4 36.21 -16.30 -13.80
C PRO A 4 35.09 -16.98 -13.01
N GLU A 5 35.05 -16.71 -11.70
CA GLU A 5 33.92 -17.06 -10.83
C GLU A 5 32.68 -16.25 -11.24
N PRO A 6 31.47 -16.84 -11.26
CA PRO A 6 30.26 -16.08 -11.47
C PRO A 6 29.99 -15.24 -10.22
N THR A 7 30.13 -13.92 -10.36
CA THR A 7 29.50 -12.96 -9.44
C THR A 7 27.98 -13.09 -9.61
N GLU A 8 27.35 -13.91 -8.77
CA GLU A 8 25.92 -13.77 -8.48
C GLU A 8 25.74 -12.44 -7.76
N SER A 9 25.57 -11.38 -8.55
CA SER A 9 24.89 -10.18 -8.08
C SER A 9 23.47 -10.61 -7.71
N THR A 10 23.22 -10.79 -6.41
CA THR A 10 21.85 -10.73 -5.88
C THR A 10 21.33 -9.33 -6.17
N GLU A 11 20.77 -9.18 -7.37
CA GLU A 11 19.89 -8.08 -7.72
C GLU A 11 18.76 -8.14 -6.70
N SER A 12 18.77 -7.25 -5.72
CA SER A 12 17.67 -7.09 -4.77
C SER A 12 16.45 -6.63 -5.56
N THR A 13 15.73 -7.58 -6.15
CA THR A 13 14.51 -7.30 -6.91
C THR A 13 13.49 -6.77 -5.93
N GLU A 14 13.16 -5.49 -6.11
CA GLU A 14 12.06 -4.80 -5.46
C GLU A 14 10.78 -5.66 -5.58
N PRO A 15 10.04 -5.94 -4.49
CA PRO A 15 8.88 -6.80 -4.57
C PRO A 15 7.81 -6.14 -5.44
N ALA A 16 7.28 -6.90 -6.41
CA ALA A 16 6.24 -6.39 -7.29
C ALA A 16 5.00 -6.00 -6.49
N ALA A 17 4.38 -4.87 -6.85
CA ALA A 17 3.21 -4.33 -6.16
C ALA A 17 2.04 -5.33 -6.01
N PRO A 18 1.68 -6.16 -7.00
CA PRO A 18 0.68 -7.22 -6.82
C PRO A 18 1.03 -8.21 -5.69
N ASP A 19 2.32 -8.57 -5.55
CA ASP A 19 2.77 -9.49 -4.51
C ASP A 19 2.75 -8.83 -3.14
N VAL A 20 3.05 -7.53 -3.07
CA VAL A 20 2.89 -6.73 -1.85
C VAL A 20 1.43 -6.74 -1.39
N LEU A 21 0.46 -6.54 -2.28
CA LEU A 21 -0.97 -6.56 -1.97
C LEU A 21 -1.45 -7.95 -1.48
N ASP A 22 -1.01 -9.04 -2.12
CA ASP A 22 -1.35 -10.40 -1.68
C ASP A 22 -0.75 -10.74 -0.30
N ARG A 23 0.47 -10.28 -0.04
CA ARG A 23 1.11 -10.45 1.28
C ARG A 23 0.40 -9.61 2.34
N ALA A 24 0.03 -8.36 2.02
CA ALA A 24 -0.72 -7.49 2.92
C ALA A 24 -2.10 -8.09 3.26
N ARG A 25 -2.81 -8.62 2.25
CA ARG A 25 -4.05 -9.38 2.44
C ARG A 25 -3.86 -10.55 3.41
N THR A 26 -2.81 -11.35 3.21
CA THR A 26 -2.51 -12.51 4.05
C THR A 26 -2.23 -12.08 5.49
N LEU A 27 -1.53 -10.97 5.69
CA LEU A 27 -1.21 -10.42 7.00
C LEU A 27 -2.49 -9.97 7.74
N ILE A 28 -3.40 -9.27 7.06
CA ILE A 28 -4.70 -8.85 7.62
C ILE A 28 -5.59 -10.06 7.90
N ALA A 29 -5.64 -11.04 7.00
CA ALA A 29 -6.41 -12.26 7.21
C ALA A 29 -5.95 -13.05 8.44
N THR A 30 -4.65 -13.00 8.74
CA THR A 30 -4.06 -13.69 9.89
C THR A 30 -4.29 -12.95 11.21
N ASN A 31 -4.12 -11.62 11.21
CA ASN A 31 -4.09 -10.84 12.46
C ASN A 31 -5.38 -10.06 12.75
N GLY A 32 -6.26 -9.96 11.76
CA GLY A 32 -7.48 -9.15 11.83
C GLY A 32 -7.32 -7.77 11.18
N LEU A 33 -8.45 -7.25 10.71
CA LEU A 33 -8.56 -5.87 10.23
C LEU A 33 -8.60 -4.92 11.41
N TYR A 34 -7.74 -3.90 11.39
CA TYR A 34 -7.84 -2.75 12.29
C TYR A 34 -8.52 -1.59 11.57
N LYS A 35 -9.53 -1.01 12.21
CA LYS A 35 -10.11 0.29 11.81
C LYS A 35 -9.40 1.38 12.60
N GLY A 36 -8.62 2.18 11.89
CA GLY A 36 -7.72 3.15 12.47
C GLY A 36 -6.36 3.22 11.75
N PRO A 37 -5.46 4.06 12.26
CA PRO A 37 -4.18 4.34 11.61
C PRO A 37 -3.23 3.14 11.70
N PHE A 38 -2.94 2.54 10.54
CA PHE A 38 -1.90 1.55 10.25
C PHE A 38 -1.97 0.24 11.06
N VAL A 39 -1.76 0.29 12.37
CA VAL A 39 -1.63 -0.87 13.27
C VAL A 39 -2.27 -0.58 14.63
N ASP A 40 -2.88 -1.61 15.22
CA ASP A 40 -3.40 -1.57 16.58
C ASP A 40 -2.24 -1.45 17.60
N ARG A 41 -1.99 -0.21 18.05
CA ARG A 41 -0.95 0.10 19.04
C ARG A 41 -1.26 -0.46 20.42
N ASP A 42 -2.53 -0.66 20.74
CA ASP A 42 -2.93 -1.12 22.06
C ASP A 42 -2.62 -2.61 22.20
N GLN A 43 -2.80 -3.41 21.14
CA GLN A 43 -2.34 -4.81 21.11
C GLN A 43 -0.83 -4.94 21.34
N HIS A 44 -0.03 -4.06 20.73
CA HIS A 44 1.41 -4.08 20.94
C HIS A 44 1.79 -3.71 22.38
N ARG A 45 1.13 -2.69 22.95
CA ARG A 45 1.41 -2.22 24.32
C ARG A 45 0.96 -3.22 25.37
N ALA A 46 -0.18 -3.87 25.17
CA ALA A 46 -0.75 -4.82 26.11
C ALA A 46 0.11 -6.08 26.22
N ASP A 47 0.51 -6.65 25.08
CA ASP A 47 1.10 -7.99 25.03
C ASP A 47 2.59 -8.00 24.65
N GLY A 48 3.18 -6.83 24.34
CA GLY A 48 4.55 -6.72 23.83
C GLY A 48 4.77 -7.37 22.46
N ARG A 49 3.68 -7.69 21.75
CA ARG A 49 3.73 -8.46 20.50
C ARG A 49 4.28 -7.62 19.35
N PRO A 50 5.04 -8.20 18.40
CA PRO A 50 5.58 -7.42 17.28
C PRO A 50 4.46 -6.86 16.41
N TRP A 51 4.71 -5.73 15.71
CA TRP A 51 3.72 -5.07 14.84
C TRP A 51 3.08 -6.02 13.81
N ARG A 52 3.87 -6.96 13.27
CA ARG A 52 3.43 -7.99 12.33
C ARG A 52 2.46 -9.02 12.92
N ALA A 53 2.22 -9.01 14.23
CA ALA A 53 1.24 -9.85 14.91
C ALA A 53 0.02 -9.05 15.40
N CYS A 54 0.00 -7.73 15.22
CA CYS A 54 -1.15 -6.89 15.57
C CYS A 54 -2.16 -6.84 14.42
N ALA A 55 -3.40 -6.48 14.74
CA ALA A 55 -4.40 -6.11 13.73
C ALA A 55 -3.95 -4.87 12.94
N LEU A 56 -4.25 -4.85 11.64
CA LEU A 56 -3.69 -3.88 10.69
C LEU A 56 -4.76 -3.34 9.74
N CYS A 57 -4.61 -2.09 9.33
CA CYS A 57 -5.31 -1.59 8.15
C CYS A 57 -4.47 -1.89 6.88
N PRO A 58 -5.03 -1.75 5.66
CA PRO A 58 -4.32 -2.01 4.41
C PRO A 58 -2.99 -1.27 4.29
N ALA A 59 -2.96 0.03 4.59
CA ALA A 59 -1.75 0.84 4.51
C ALA A 59 -0.66 0.33 5.47
N GLY A 60 -1.03 0.00 6.72
CA GLY A 60 -0.07 -0.55 7.68
C GLY A 60 0.43 -1.94 7.30
N ALA A 61 -0.45 -2.78 6.74
CA ALA A 61 -0.07 -4.09 6.25
C ALA A 61 0.92 -4.00 5.06
N ILE A 62 0.68 -3.09 4.11
CA ILE A 62 1.57 -2.79 2.98
C ILE A 62 2.96 -2.35 3.49
N ALA A 63 3.01 -1.40 4.41
CA ALA A 63 4.27 -0.94 5.00
C ALA A 63 5.05 -2.11 5.62
N LEU A 64 4.40 -2.89 6.48
CA LEU A 64 5.06 -4.00 7.18
C LEU A 64 5.56 -5.07 6.22
N VAL A 65 4.84 -5.45 5.17
CA VAL A 65 5.31 -6.50 4.24
C VAL A 65 6.52 -6.05 3.42
N CYS A 66 6.64 -4.75 3.16
CA CYS A 66 7.82 -4.13 2.56
C CYS A 66 8.98 -3.94 3.55
N GLY A 67 8.76 -4.22 4.85
CA GLY A 67 9.80 -4.09 5.88
C GLY A 67 9.93 -2.67 6.43
N LEU A 68 8.95 -1.81 6.18
CA LEU A 68 8.91 -0.44 6.65
C LEU A 68 8.25 -0.36 8.03
N ASP A 69 8.59 0.68 8.79
CA ASP A 69 7.82 1.05 9.97
C ASP A 69 6.47 1.68 9.51
N PRO A 70 5.33 1.19 10.01
CA PRO A 70 4.02 1.66 9.59
C PRO A 70 3.74 3.15 9.91
N TRP A 71 4.51 3.77 10.81
CA TRP A 71 4.39 5.18 11.18
C TRP A 71 5.39 6.08 10.47
N ASP A 72 6.57 5.56 10.11
CA ASP A 72 7.65 6.38 9.53
C ASP A 72 7.67 6.39 8.01
N TRP A 73 7.00 5.44 7.33
CA TRP A 73 6.98 5.40 5.85
C TRP A 73 6.18 6.53 5.18
N VAL A 74 5.58 7.42 5.99
CA VAL A 74 4.90 8.65 5.55
C VAL A 74 5.87 9.80 5.33
N HIS A 75 7.10 9.70 5.84
CA HIS A 75 8.10 10.76 5.81
C HIS A 75 9.27 10.37 4.90
N LEU A 76 9.29 10.94 3.71
CA LEU A 76 10.21 10.57 2.63
C LEU A 76 11.55 11.33 2.72
N GLY A 77 12.64 10.57 2.86
CA GLY A 77 13.90 10.85 2.17
C GLY A 77 13.84 10.28 0.73
N PRO A 78 14.95 10.22 -0.02
CA PRO A 78 14.93 9.59 -1.35
C PRO A 78 14.41 8.15 -1.25
N PRO A 79 13.42 7.75 -2.07
CA PRO A 79 12.70 6.52 -1.85
C PRO A 79 13.60 5.32 -2.08
N ASP A 80 13.86 4.56 -1.01
CA ASP A 80 14.50 3.26 -1.11
C ASP A 80 13.56 2.26 -1.84
N PRO A 81 14.06 1.10 -2.30
CA PRO A 81 13.22 0.12 -3.01
C PRO A 81 11.99 -0.34 -2.22
N ALA A 82 12.06 -0.43 -0.89
CA ALA A 82 10.93 -0.85 -0.09
C ALA A 82 9.83 0.23 -0.06
N GLN A 83 10.22 1.50 0.02
CA GLN A 83 9.32 2.64 -0.06
C GLN A 83 8.62 2.72 -1.42
N ARG A 84 9.35 2.52 -2.52
CA ARG A 84 8.75 2.48 -3.87
C ARG A 84 7.75 1.33 -4.01
N ALA A 85 8.11 0.12 -3.62
CA ALA A 85 7.20 -1.02 -3.69
C ALA A 85 5.91 -0.80 -2.89
N ALA A 86 6.04 -0.20 -1.69
CA ALA A 86 4.90 0.12 -0.84
C ALA A 86 4.02 1.21 -1.45
N ALA A 87 4.63 2.27 -1.99
CA ALA A 87 3.94 3.37 -2.67
C ALA A 87 3.19 2.87 -3.92
N THR A 88 3.84 2.08 -4.77
CA THR A 88 3.24 1.49 -5.96
C THR A 88 2.08 0.56 -5.62
N ALA A 89 2.22 -0.28 -4.58
CA ALA A 89 1.12 -1.13 -4.12
C ALA A 89 -0.09 -0.32 -3.61
N LEU A 90 0.18 0.77 -2.89
CA LEU A 90 -0.86 1.66 -2.39
C LEU A 90 -1.59 2.38 -3.53
N LEU A 91 -0.85 2.89 -4.52
CA LEU A 91 -1.39 3.49 -5.74
C LEU A 91 -2.27 2.53 -6.52
N LEU A 92 -1.79 1.29 -6.71
CA LEU A 92 -2.53 0.25 -7.42
C LEU A 92 -3.86 -0.08 -6.71
N LEU A 93 -3.85 -0.14 -5.38
CA LEU A 93 -5.08 -0.30 -4.59
C LEU A 93 -6.02 0.90 -4.78
N LEU A 94 -5.51 2.13 -4.74
CA LEU A 94 -6.33 3.33 -4.91
C LEU A 94 -6.96 3.39 -6.30
N GLU A 95 -6.18 3.16 -7.34
CA GLU A 95 -6.69 3.15 -8.72
C GLU A 95 -7.80 2.10 -8.86
N HIS A 96 -7.59 0.89 -8.32
CA HIS A 96 -8.62 -0.14 -8.30
C HIS A 96 -9.90 0.34 -7.62
N LEU A 97 -9.80 0.90 -6.40
CA LEU A 97 -10.94 1.38 -5.64
C LEU A 97 -11.67 2.53 -6.34
N GLN A 98 -10.95 3.46 -6.97
CA GLN A 98 -11.52 4.55 -7.75
C GLN A 98 -12.29 4.05 -8.97
N ARG A 99 -11.72 3.12 -9.74
CA ARG A 99 -12.40 2.49 -10.89
C ARG A 99 -13.68 1.77 -10.49
N ARG A 100 -13.71 1.23 -9.28
CA ARG A 100 -14.89 0.56 -8.70
C ARG A 100 -15.89 1.52 -8.03
N GLY A 101 -15.63 2.83 -8.06
CA GLY A 101 -16.46 3.84 -7.42
C GLY A 101 -16.52 3.70 -5.89
N GLN A 102 -15.51 3.05 -5.28
CA GLN A 102 -15.44 2.85 -3.83
C GLN A 102 -14.89 4.07 -3.10
N ILE A 103 -14.11 4.90 -3.80
CA ILE A 103 -13.55 6.16 -3.32
C ILE A 103 -13.60 7.22 -4.44
N PRO A 104 -13.66 8.51 -4.12
CA PRO A 104 -13.64 9.57 -5.12
C PRO A 104 -12.25 9.76 -5.74
N VAL A 105 -12.21 10.33 -6.95
CA VAL A 105 -10.99 10.80 -7.60
C VAL A 105 -10.75 12.23 -7.13
N VAL A 106 -9.93 12.39 -6.09
CA VAL A 106 -9.59 13.68 -5.48
C VAL A 106 -8.10 13.76 -5.18
N GLU A 107 -7.56 14.97 -5.20
CA GLU A 107 -6.20 15.27 -4.75
C GLU A 107 -6.14 15.19 -3.22
N THR A 108 -6.06 13.97 -2.70
CA THR A 108 -5.91 13.70 -1.27
C THR A 108 -4.82 12.66 -1.08
N HIS A 109 -4.06 12.81 0.00
CA HIS A 109 -2.96 11.92 0.30
C HIS A 109 -3.41 10.44 0.27
N PRO A 110 -2.74 9.56 -0.51
CA PRO A 110 -3.10 8.15 -0.68
C PRO A 110 -3.45 7.40 0.61
N LEU A 111 -2.59 7.52 1.63
CA LEU A 111 -2.79 6.87 2.93
C LEU A 111 -4.09 7.29 3.61
N ARG A 112 -4.47 8.56 3.45
CA ARG A 112 -5.71 9.09 4.03
C ARG A 112 -6.93 8.50 3.33
N LEU A 113 -6.94 8.45 1.99
CA LEU A 113 -8.04 7.87 1.24
C LEU A 113 -8.25 6.38 1.57
N VAL A 114 -7.16 5.60 1.63
CA VAL A 114 -7.24 4.18 2.01
C VAL A 114 -7.71 4.03 3.47
N GLY A 115 -7.25 4.88 4.38
CA GLY A 115 -7.69 4.91 5.77
C GLY A 115 -9.19 5.19 5.90
N GLU A 116 -9.68 6.28 5.29
CA GLU A 116 -11.10 6.66 5.30
C GLU A 116 -11.99 5.57 4.68
N TRP A 117 -11.55 4.97 3.58
CA TRP A 117 -12.26 3.85 2.96
C TRP A 117 -12.33 2.61 3.85
N THR A 118 -11.25 2.31 4.56
CA THR A 118 -11.16 1.17 5.50
C THR A 118 -12.05 1.40 6.72
N ASP A 119 -12.05 2.62 7.23
CA ASP A 119 -12.73 2.99 8.49
C ASP A 119 -14.23 3.22 8.31
N ALA A 120 -14.72 3.29 7.06
CA ALA A 120 -16.14 3.42 6.76
C ALA A 120 -16.97 2.38 7.56
N PRO A 121 -18.08 2.77 8.22
CA PRO A 121 -18.82 1.88 9.14
C PRO A 121 -19.24 0.56 8.50
N GLN A 122 -19.69 0.62 7.25
CA GLN A 122 -20.13 -0.52 6.45
C GLN A 122 -18.99 -1.43 5.98
N ARG A 123 -17.74 -0.99 6.05
CA ARG A 123 -16.60 -1.76 5.55
C ARG A 123 -16.28 -2.91 6.49
N THR A 124 -16.26 -4.13 5.97
CA THR A 124 -15.90 -5.34 6.71
C THR A 124 -14.49 -5.81 6.37
N ALA A 125 -13.94 -6.71 7.21
CA ALA A 125 -12.67 -7.38 6.91
C ALA A 125 -12.73 -8.14 5.57
N THR A 126 -13.84 -8.84 5.31
CA THR A 126 -14.05 -9.57 4.07
C THR A 126 -13.98 -8.65 2.85
N ASP A 127 -14.63 -7.49 2.91
CA ASP A 127 -14.59 -6.51 1.81
C ASP A 127 -13.16 -6.05 1.54
N VAL A 128 -12.41 -5.72 2.61
CA VAL A 128 -11.01 -5.28 2.48
C VAL A 128 -10.15 -6.38 1.85
N LEU A 129 -10.31 -7.62 2.30
CA LEU A 129 -9.55 -8.76 1.77
C LEU A 129 -9.88 -9.05 0.30
N ILE A 130 -11.15 -8.89 -0.10
CA ILE A 130 -11.58 -9.03 -1.50
C ILE A 130 -10.94 -7.94 -2.35
N GLU A 131 -11.01 -6.67 -1.94
CA GLU A 131 -10.51 -5.57 -2.76
C GLU A 131 -8.97 -5.59 -2.87
N LEU A 132 -8.25 -6.01 -1.82
CA LEU A 132 -6.79 -6.25 -1.91
C LEU A 132 -6.45 -7.34 -2.94
N ARG A 133 -7.22 -8.44 -2.95
CA ARG A 133 -7.04 -9.50 -3.94
C ARG A 133 -7.31 -9.00 -5.36
N LEU A 134 -8.43 -8.30 -5.55
CA LEU A 134 -8.83 -7.81 -6.88
C LEU A 134 -7.87 -6.74 -7.40
N ALA A 135 -7.33 -5.89 -6.52
CA ALA A 135 -6.27 -4.94 -6.88
C ALA A 135 -4.97 -5.66 -7.29
N ALA A 136 -4.60 -6.75 -6.60
CA ALA A 136 -3.45 -7.57 -6.99
C ALA A 136 -3.66 -8.26 -8.35
N GLU A 137 -4.84 -8.82 -8.59
CA GLU A 137 -5.21 -9.39 -9.90
C GLU A 137 -5.17 -8.31 -11.01
N TYR A 138 -5.72 -7.13 -10.74
CA TYR A 138 -5.69 -5.98 -11.65
C TYR A 138 -4.25 -5.57 -12.04
N GLY A 139 -3.35 -5.44 -11.06
CA GLY A 139 -1.97 -5.02 -11.32
C GLY A 139 -1.09 -6.06 -12.02
N ARG A 140 -1.55 -7.30 -12.16
CA ARG A 140 -0.89 -8.31 -13.01
C ARG A 140 -1.24 -8.14 -14.48
N GLU A 141 -2.38 -7.53 -14.76
CA GLU A 141 -2.92 -7.35 -16.12
C GLU A 141 -2.59 -5.96 -16.71
N GLN A 142 -2.23 -5.00 -15.86
CA GLN A 142 -1.99 -3.60 -16.24
C GLN A 142 -0.53 -3.19 -16.04
N PRO A 143 -0.05 -2.14 -16.76
CA PRO A 143 1.21 -1.50 -16.44
C PRO A 143 1.20 -0.97 -15.01
N VAL A 144 2.30 -1.18 -14.30
CA VAL A 144 2.48 -0.80 -12.90
C VAL A 144 2.48 0.74 -12.77
N PRO A 145 1.70 1.34 -11.85
CA PRO A 145 1.68 2.78 -11.67
C PRO A 145 3.05 3.29 -11.18
N ASP A 146 3.50 4.42 -11.72
CA ASP A 146 4.79 5.04 -11.37
C ASP A 146 4.69 5.67 -9.96
N PRO A 147 5.52 5.26 -8.97
CA PRO A 147 5.50 5.86 -7.65
C PRO A 147 5.86 7.37 -7.65
N ASP A 148 6.57 7.85 -8.67
CA ASP A 148 6.93 9.28 -8.80
C ASP A 148 5.69 10.16 -9.14
N ASP A 149 4.58 9.55 -9.59
CA ASP A 149 3.32 10.28 -9.79
C ASP A 149 2.69 10.77 -8.46
N LEU A 150 3.15 10.30 -7.30
CA LEU A 150 2.74 10.81 -5.99
C LEU A 150 3.23 12.23 -5.69
N GLU A 151 4.36 12.62 -6.29
CA GLU A 151 4.97 13.93 -6.08
C GLU A 151 4.57 14.95 -7.14
N ARG A 152 3.87 14.52 -8.21
CA ARG A 152 3.42 15.44 -9.26
C ARG A 152 2.21 16.22 -8.77
N PRO A 153 2.30 17.57 -8.71
CA PRO A 153 1.12 18.38 -8.50
C PRO A 153 0.15 18.11 -9.65
N ALA A 154 -1.13 17.95 -9.33
CA ALA A 154 -2.15 17.75 -10.34
C ALA A 154 -2.12 18.88 -11.37
N PRO A 155 -2.43 18.58 -12.65
CA PRO A 155 -2.55 19.63 -13.65
C PRO A 155 -3.58 20.66 -13.17
N PRO A 156 -3.32 21.97 -13.34
CA PRO A 156 -4.26 22.99 -12.92
C PRO A 156 -5.62 22.70 -13.53
N GLN A 157 -6.61 22.47 -12.66
CA GLN A 157 -8.01 22.37 -13.06
C GLN A 157 -8.31 23.66 -13.84
N SER A 158 -8.62 23.52 -15.13
CA SER A 158 -9.04 24.67 -15.92
C SER A 158 -10.37 25.13 -15.33
N ASP A 159 -10.36 26.30 -14.70
CA ASP A 159 -11.58 26.98 -14.28
C ASP A 159 -12.56 26.98 -15.46
N PRO A 160 -13.81 26.53 -15.29
CA PRO A 160 -14.82 26.77 -16.29
C PRO A 160 -15.05 28.29 -16.30
N THR A 161 -14.36 28.98 -17.22
CA THR A 161 -14.63 30.38 -17.53
C THR A 161 -16.13 30.53 -17.73
N GLU A 162 -16.73 31.32 -16.83
CA GLU A 162 -18.11 31.78 -16.88
C GLU A 162 -18.48 32.24 -18.30
N GLU A 163 -19.66 31.80 -18.74
CA GLU A 163 -20.32 32.22 -19.98
C GLU A 163 -20.73 33.71 -19.93
#